data_AF-A0A6C0E1U1-F1
#
_entry.id   AF-A0A6C0E1U1-F1
#
_cell.length_a   1.000
_cell.length_b   1.000
_cell.length_c   1.000
_cell.angle_alpha   90.00
_cell.angle_beta   90.00
_cell.angle_gamma   90.00
#
_symmetry.space_group_name_H-M   'P 1'
#
loop_
_entity.id
_entity.type
_entity.pdbx_description
1 polymer ?
#
loop_
_entity_poly.entity_id
_entity_poly.type
_entity_poly.pdbx_seq_one_letter_code
_entity_poly.pdbx_strand_id
1 'polypeptide(L)'
;MITFHTSNYVIKHDNGNNFMLYLQNGSYDTKRCLYESIIKTIPQSFSFINPETQELHFQANKIQLLLDFLKNNRVSWEQCLLLIGFLSKQIQELEKRGYAIVGFNLQDVIMLDESVFLFVNNEYLFPFNNKYVTLVTPLKKPYFSSPEILQLTKIPAKIHYKSCYYSLASLVVCCFLQEYVFKGNEVKKDHELETILKPLFATKMYWFLKRCFVLNPENRQMLFI
;
A
#
# COMPACT_ATOMS: atom_id res chain seq x y z
N MET A 1 -22.26 9.99 9.34
CA MET A 1 -22.64 9.29 8.08
C MET A 1 -21.50 8.34 7.72
N ILE A 2 -21.74 7.06 7.38
CA ILE A 2 -20.63 6.16 6.99
C ILE A 2 -20.16 6.57 5.59
N THR A 3 -18.85 6.82 5.43
CA THR A 3 -18.26 7.21 4.16
C THR A 3 -17.82 5.98 3.36
N PHE A 4 -17.14 5.04 4.01
CA PHE A 4 -16.71 3.79 3.41
C PHE A 4 -16.88 2.63 4.38
N HIS A 5 -17.40 1.50 3.88
CA HIS A 5 -17.55 0.27 4.66
C HIS A 5 -17.04 -0.92 3.86
N THR A 6 -15.97 -1.54 4.32
CA THR A 6 -15.43 -2.79 3.77
C THR A 6 -15.52 -3.90 4.80
N SER A 7 -15.12 -5.13 4.44
CA SER A 7 -14.99 -6.25 5.40
C SER A 7 -13.80 -6.09 6.36
N ASN A 8 -12.92 -5.11 6.13
CA ASN A 8 -11.66 -4.98 6.85
C ASN A 8 -11.56 -3.70 7.66
N TYR A 9 -12.22 -2.64 7.18
CA TYR A 9 -12.19 -1.34 7.82
C TYR A 9 -13.46 -0.53 7.52
N VAL A 10 -13.75 0.43 8.39
CA VAL A 10 -14.83 1.40 8.24
C VAL A 10 -14.24 2.80 8.38
N ILE A 11 -14.61 3.70 7.46
CA ILE A 11 -14.34 5.13 7.60
C ILE A 11 -15.67 5.84 7.76
N LYS A 12 -15.80 6.59 8.85
CA LYS A 12 -16.99 7.38 9.16
C LYS A 12 -16.64 8.87 9.18
N HIS A 13 -17.53 9.66 8.59
CA HIS A 13 -17.56 11.09 8.81
C HIS A 13 -18.27 11.36 10.14
N ASP A 14 -17.57 12.05 11.04
CA ASP A 14 -18.04 12.39 12.38
C ASP A 14 -18.70 13.78 12.39
N ASN A 15 -17.89 14.84 12.35
CA ASN A 15 -18.34 16.22 12.26
C ASN A 15 -17.30 17.12 11.59
N GLY A 16 -17.74 18.21 10.93
CA GLY A 16 -16.83 19.14 10.25
C GLY A 16 -15.87 18.42 9.29
N ASN A 17 -14.57 18.60 9.50
CA ASN A 17 -13.49 17.95 8.74
C ASN A 17 -12.92 16.70 9.45
N ASN A 18 -13.59 16.17 10.48
CA ASN A 18 -13.12 15.04 11.26
C ASN A 18 -13.65 13.71 10.70
N PHE A 19 -12.73 12.76 10.57
CA PHE A 19 -12.99 11.39 10.15
C PHE A 19 -12.44 10.41 11.16
N MET A 20 -13.03 9.22 11.16
CA MET A 20 -12.67 8.11 12.02
C MET A 20 -12.45 6.88 11.15
N LEU A 21 -11.31 6.21 11.35
CA LEU A 21 -10.98 4.91 10.79
C LEU A 21 -11.04 3.84 11.89
N TYR A 22 -11.86 2.82 11.66
CA TYR A 22 -11.98 1.64 12.51
C TYR A 22 -11.57 0.39 11.73
N LEU A 23 -10.59 -0.37 12.24
CA LEU A 23 -10.17 -1.65 11.68
C LEU A 23 -11.00 -2.79 12.29
N GLN A 24 -11.69 -3.56 11.46
CA GLN A 24 -12.60 -4.62 11.91
C GLN A 24 -11.85 -5.85 12.43
N ASN A 25 -10.81 -6.29 11.72
CA ASN A 25 -10.10 -7.55 11.99
C ASN A 25 -8.70 -7.31 12.56
N GLY A 26 -7.96 -8.36 12.92
CA GLY A 26 -6.54 -8.28 13.33
C GLY A 26 -6.31 -8.03 14.83
N SER A 27 -5.10 -8.31 15.30
CA SER A 27 -4.71 -8.11 16.71
C SER A 27 -4.58 -6.62 17.05
N TYR A 28 -4.64 -6.30 18.35
CA TYR A 28 -4.40 -4.96 18.86
C TYR A 28 -3.09 -4.36 18.34
N ASP A 29 -2.00 -5.11 18.42
CA ASP A 29 -0.68 -4.65 17.99
C ASP A 29 -0.62 -4.34 16.49
N THR A 30 -1.23 -5.20 15.66
CA THR A 30 -1.30 -4.96 14.21
C THR A 30 -2.12 -3.73 13.88
N LYS A 31 -3.28 -3.55 14.52
CA LYS A 31 -4.13 -2.36 14.35
C LYS A 31 -3.37 -1.09 14.75
N ARG A 32 -2.75 -1.12 15.93
CA ARG A 32 -1.97 -0.01 16.48
C ARG A 32 -0.80 0.36 15.58
N CYS A 33 -0.05 -0.62 15.09
CA CYS A 33 1.08 -0.37 14.18
C CYS A 33 0.62 0.30 12.88
N LEU A 34 -0.51 -0.14 12.32
CA LEU A 34 -1.07 0.51 11.13
C LEU A 34 -1.46 1.96 11.40
N TYR A 35 -2.21 2.22 12.48
CA TYR A 35 -2.59 3.60 12.83
C TYR A 35 -1.39 4.50 13.09
N GLU A 36 -0.39 4.03 13.83
CA GLU A 36 0.82 4.81 14.11
C GLU A 36 1.60 5.10 12.81
N SER A 37 1.64 4.18 11.85
CA SER A 37 2.22 4.43 10.53
C SER A 37 1.46 5.51 9.75
N ILE A 38 0.13 5.54 9.84
CA ILE A 38 -0.72 6.55 9.20
C ILE A 38 -0.43 7.92 9.81
N ILE A 39 -0.47 8.04 11.14
CA ILE A 39 -0.19 9.29 11.86
C ILE A 39 1.17 9.86 11.48
N LYS A 40 2.20 9.02 11.38
CA LYS A 40 3.55 9.45 10.98
C LYS A 40 3.63 9.83 9.50
N THR A 41 2.75 9.31 8.66
CA THR A 41 2.75 9.54 7.21
C THR A 41 2.14 10.89 6.84
N ILE A 42 1.03 11.27 7.45
CA ILE A 42 0.29 12.50 7.11
C ILE A 42 1.13 13.77 7.45
N PRO A 43 1.22 14.76 6.55
CA PRO A 43 1.85 16.04 6.85
C PRO A 43 0.86 16.91 7.66
N GLN A 44 1.15 17.16 8.95
CA GLN A 44 0.46 18.15 9.79
C GLN A 44 -1.01 17.89 10.23
N SER A 45 -1.37 16.69 10.69
CA SER A 45 -2.74 16.45 11.19
C SER A 45 -2.86 16.27 12.72
N PHE A 46 -3.89 16.88 13.31
CA PHE A 46 -4.52 16.48 14.59
C PHE A 46 -5.11 15.07 14.47
N SER A 47 -4.24 14.08 14.34
CA SER A 47 -4.61 12.67 14.30
C SER A 47 -4.19 11.97 15.57
N PHE A 48 -5.10 11.19 16.16
CA PHE A 48 -4.84 10.46 17.39
C PHE A 48 -5.60 9.14 17.39
N ILE A 49 -5.10 8.20 18.19
CA ILE A 49 -5.79 6.94 18.43
C ILE A 49 -6.62 7.12 19.70
N ASN A 50 -7.92 6.92 19.62
CA ASN A 50 -8.76 6.87 20.81
C ASN A 50 -8.43 5.58 21.59
N PRO A 51 -7.94 5.67 22.85
CA PRO A 51 -7.53 4.49 23.60
C PRO A 51 -8.70 3.59 24.00
N GLU A 52 -9.91 4.14 24.13
CA GLU A 52 -11.11 3.39 24.52
C GLU A 52 -11.72 2.64 23.34
N THR A 53 -11.89 3.32 22.20
CA THR A 53 -12.54 2.73 21.02
C THR A 53 -11.56 2.05 20.07
N GLN A 54 -10.26 2.29 20.22
CA GLN A 54 -9.21 1.83 19.29
C GLN A 54 -9.45 2.27 17.85
N GLU A 55 -9.94 3.49 17.71
CA GLU A 55 -10.21 4.15 16.43
C GLU A 55 -9.14 5.21 16.16
N LEU A 56 -8.74 5.35 14.90
CA LEU A 56 -7.90 6.44 14.46
C LEU A 56 -8.78 7.61 14.04
N HIS A 57 -8.64 8.74 14.71
CA HIS A 57 -9.25 10.01 14.31
C HIS A 57 -8.24 10.84 13.54
N PHE A 58 -8.70 11.53 12.50
CA PHE A 58 -7.87 12.44 11.69
C PHE A 58 -8.74 13.45 10.95
N GLN A 59 -8.11 14.49 10.41
CA GLN A 59 -8.78 15.56 9.69
C GLN A 59 -8.48 15.53 8.18
N ALA A 60 -9.49 15.82 7.37
CA ALA A 60 -9.39 16.04 5.93
C ALA A 60 -10.59 16.88 5.46
N ASN A 61 -10.50 17.57 4.31
CA ASN A 61 -11.65 18.20 3.68
C ASN A 61 -12.43 17.20 2.81
N LYS A 62 -11.72 16.27 2.17
CA LYS A 62 -12.28 15.25 1.28
C LYS A 62 -11.52 13.94 1.44
N ILE A 63 -12.28 12.84 1.47
CA ILE A 63 -11.73 11.47 1.41
C ILE A 63 -12.36 10.74 0.23
N GLN A 64 -11.53 10.05 -0.53
CA GLN A 64 -11.98 9.14 -1.59
C GLN A 64 -11.13 7.88 -1.63
N LEU A 65 -11.72 6.76 -2.04
CA LEU A 65 -10.94 5.56 -2.36
C LEU A 65 -10.16 5.79 -3.65
N LEU A 66 -8.92 5.29 -3.71
CA LEU A 66 -8.12 5.35 -4.93
C LEU A 66 -8.82 4.64 -6.09
N LEU A 67 -9.51 3.52 -5.81
CA LEU A 67 -10.34 2.82 -6.78
C LEU A 67 -11.39 3.73 -7.41
N ASP A 68 -12.13 4.49 -6.60
CA ASP A 68 -13.22 5.34 -7.09
C ASP A 68 -12.70 6.54 -7.87
N PHE A 69 -11.57 7.10 -7.44
CA PHE A 69 -10.89 8.16 -8.17
C PHE A 69 -10.50 7.69 -9.59
N LEU A 70 -9.90 6.50 -9.71
CA LEU A 70 -9.41 5.94 -10.98
C LEU A 70 -10.52 5.52 -11.96
N LYS A 71 -11.78 5.38 -11.52
CA LYS A 71 -12.91 5.09 -12.42
C LYS A 71 -13.14 6.22 -13.43
N ASN A 72 -12.93 7.47 -13.01
CA ASN A 72 -13.23 8.66 -13.80
C ASN A 72 -12.01 9.54 -14.07
N ASN A 73 -10.87 9.25 -13.44
CA ASN A 73 -9.67 10.08 -13.51
C ASN A 73 -8.42 9.24 -13.75
N ARG A 74 -7.35 9.91 -14.17
CA ARG A 74 -5.99 9.36 -14.17
C ARG A 74 -5.20 10.07 -13.09
N VAL A 75 -4.31 9.34 -12.42
CA VAL A 75 -3.36 9.95 -11.49
C VAL A 75 -2.38 10.82 -12.29
N SER A 76 -2.30 12.11 -11.97
CA SER A 76 -1.35 13.02 -12.61
C SER A 76 0.10 12.62 -12.27
N TRP A 77 1.08 13.21 -12.97
CA TRP A 77 2.49 13.00 -12.64
C TRP A 77 2.79 13.39 -11.18
N GLU A 78 2.31 14.56 -10.75
CA GLU A 78 2.50 15.07 -9.39
C GLU A 78 1.84 14.15 -8.36
N GLN A 79 0.60 13.74 -8.60
CA GLN A 79 -0.11 12.81 -7.72
C GLN A 79 0.58 11.45 -7.64
N CYS A 80 1.19 11.00 -8.74
CA CYS A 80 1.96 9.76 -8.76
C CYS A 80 3.23 9.86 -7.88
N LEU A 81 3.92 11.01 -7.93
CA LEU A 81 5.05 11.27 -7.04
C LEU A 81 4.62 11.30 -5.57
N LEU A 82 3.46 11.90 -5.27
CA LEU A 82 2.88 11.91 -3.93
C LEU A 82 2.49 10.49 -3.48
N LEU A 83 1.86 9.69 -4.34
CA LEU A 83 1.53 8.29 -4.07
C LEU A 83 2.76 7.48 -3.68
N ILE A 84 3.85 7.59 -4.47
CA ILE A 84 5.13 6.96 -4.16
C ILE A 84 5.63 7.46 -2.81
N GLY A 85 5.72 8.78 -2.62
CA GLY A 85 6.28 9.39 -1.42
C GLY A 85 5.56 8.95 -0.13
N PHE A 86 4.23 9.04 -0.11
CA PHE A 86 3.43 8.71 1.07
C PHE A 86 3.42 7.21 1.38
N LEU A 87 3.20 6.36 0.37
CA LEU A 87 3.20 4.91 0.61
C LEU A 87 4.60 4.39 0.95
N SER A 88 5.66 4.92 0.34
CA SER A 88 7.04 4.58 0.73
C SER A 88 7.34 4.99 2.16
N LYS A 89 6.91 6.18 2.59
CA LYS A 89 7.05 6.65 3.97
C LYS A 89 6.29 5.73 4.94
N GLN A 90 5.05 5.38 4.62
CA GLN A 90 4.24 4.50 5.46
C GLN A 90 4.86 3.09 5.59
N ILE A 91 5.33 2.51 4.48
CA ILE A 91 6.04 1.24 4.47
C ILE A 91 7.27 1.30 5.38
N GLN A 92 8.11 2.34 5.26
CA GLN A 92 9.29 2.50 6.11
C GLN A 92 8.94 2.62 7.60
N GLU A 93 7.86 3.30 7.94
CA GLU A 93 7.39 3.40 9.33
C GLU A 93 6.92 2.05 9.89
N LEU A 94 6.27 1.22 9.07
CA LEU A 94 5.89 -0.15 9.44
C LEU A 94 7.12 -1.06 9.60
N GLU A 95 8.09 -0.94 8.70
CA GLU A 95 9.32 -1.74 8.73
C GLU A 95 10.16 -1.48 9.98
N LYS A 96 10.27 -0.21 10.40
CA LYS A 96 10.92 0.17 11.67
C LYS A 96 10.29 -0.50 12.89
N ARG A 97 9.04 -0.95 12.77
CA ARG A 97 8.24 -1.60 13.83
C ARG A 97 8.16 -3.11 13.66
N GLY A 98 8.86 -3.67 12.66
CA GLY A 98 8.86 -5.12 12.40
C GLY A 98 7.61 -5.63 11.68
N TYR A 99 6.89 -4.76 10.97
CA TYR A 99 5.72 -5.13 10.17
C TYR A 99 5.94 -4.90 8.68
N ALA A 100 5.34 -5.75 7.86
CA ALA A 100 5.40 -5.67 6.40
C ALA A 100 4.00 -5.80 5.79
N ILE A 101 3.75 -4.98 4.77
CA ILE A 101 2.60 -5.12 3.90
C ILE A 101 2.90 -6.22 2.88
N VAL A 102 2.02 -7.19 2.65
CA VAL A 102 2.29 -8.28 1.68
C VAL A 102 1.82 -7.98 0.26
N GLY A 103 0.96 -6.97 0.08
CA GLY A 103 0.52 -6.45 -1.21
C GLY A 103 -0.57 -5.40 -1.07
N PHE A 104 -1.09 -4.91 -2.19
CA PHE A 104 -2.08 -3.83 -2.23
C PHE A 104 -3.30 -4.19 -3.07
N ASN A 105 -4.43 -3.57 -2.75
CA ASN A 105 -5.57 -3.40 -3.66
C ASN A 105 -5.91 -1.91 -3.76
N LEU A 106 -6.53 -1.50 -4.87
CA LEU A 106 -6.97 -0.11 -5.06
C LEU A 106 -7.97 0.35 -3.98
N GLN A 107 -8.83 -0.56 -3.51
CA GLN A 107 -9.80 -0.28 -2.45
C GLN A 107 -9.19 -0.15 -1.05
N ASP A 108 -7.91 -0.48 -0.87
CA ASP A 108 -7.24 -0.44 0.42
C ASP A 108 -6.36 0.80 0.57
N VAL A 109 -6.36 1.67 -0.45
CA VAL A 109 -5.67 2.95 -0.46
C VAL A 109 -6.70 4.06 -0.52
N ILE A 110 -6.66 4.96 0.47
CA ILE A 110 -7.47 6.18 0.50
C ILE A 110 -6.63 7.37 0.09
N MET A 111 -7.32 8.38 -0.44
CA MET A 111 -6.76 9.66 -0.81
C MET A 111 -7.45 10.76 0.00
N LEU A 112 -6.66 11.53 0.74
CA LEU A 112 -7.11 12.71 1.48
C LEU A 112 -6.75 13.95 0.68
N ASP A 113 -7.72 14.85 0.49
CA ASP A 113 -7.51 16.16 -0.14
C ASP A 113 -6.72 16.10 -1.44
N GLU A 114 -6.98 15.04 -2.22
CA GLU A 114 -6.40 14.76 -3.54
C GLU A 114 -4.87 14.66 -3.61
N SER A 115 -4.19 14.65 -2.46
CA SER A 115 -2.74 14.81 -2.36
C SER A 115 -2.06 13.86 -1.38
N VAL A 116 -2.78 13.35 -0.36
CA VAL A 116 -2.22 12.43 0.64
C VAL A 116 -2.76 11.02 0.38
N PHE A 117 -1.87 10.03 0.24
CA PHE A 117 -2.24 8.64 -0.02
C PHE A 117 -1.90 7.76 1.18
N LEU A 118 -2.86 6.94 1.62
CA LEU A 118 -2.68 6.10 2.81
C LEU A 118 -3.22 4.69 2.55
N PHE A 119 -2.43 3.69 2.93
CA PHE A 119 -2.87 2.32 3.02
C PHE A 119 -3.56 2.08 4.37
N VAL A 120 -4.76 1.47 4.37
CA VAL A 120 -5.62 1.36 5.56
C VAL A 120 -6.12 -0.06 5.85
N ASN A 121 -5.66 -1.08 5.12
CA ASN A 121 -6.11 -2.46 5.33
C ASN A 121 -5.09 -3.28 6.16
N ASN A 122 -5.47 -3.72 7.35
CA ASN A 122 -4.58 -4.51 8.20
C ASN A 122 -4.58 -6.02 7.94
N GLU A 123 -5.44 -6.53 7.06
CA GLU A 123 -5.45 -7.95 6.65
C GLU A 123 -4.15 -8.34 5.92
N TYR A 124 -3.55 -7.39 5.21
CA TYR A 124 -2.28 -7.58 4.50
C TYR A 124 -1.07 -7.11 5.29
N LEU A 125 -1.23 -6.83 6.58
CA LEU A 125 -0.15 -6.38 7.45
C LEU A 125 0.29 -7.51 8.39
N PHE A 126 1.54 -7.93 8.25
CA PHE A 126 2.08 -9.06 9.01
C PHE A 126 3.36 -8.68 9.73
N PRO A 127 3.59 -9.19 10.95
CA PRO A 127 4.90 -9.09 11.57
C PRO A 127 5.91 -9.92 10.77
N PHE A 128 7.16 -9.46 10.73
CA PHE A 128 8.28 -10.23 10.19
C PHE A 128 9.36 -10.42 11.25
N ASN A 129 10.05 -11.55 11.17
CA ASN A 129 11.22 -11.85 11.98
C ASN A 129 12.37 -12.26 11.07
N ASN A 130 13.60 -11.84 11.38
CA ASN A 130 14.78 -12.10 10.56
C ASN A 130 14.57 -11.78 9.07
N LYS A 131 13.89 -10.67 8.78
CA LYS A 131 13.51 -10.19 7.43
C LYS A 131 12.40 -10.99 6.71
N TYR A 132 11.79 -12.00 7.33
CA TYR A 132 10.75 -12.80 6.68
C TYR A 132 9.42 -12.75 7.44
N VAL A 133 8.34 -12.53 6.68
CA VAL A 133 6.96 -12.82 7.08
C VAL A 133 6.73 -14.32 6.96
N THR A 134 6.13 -14.94 7.98
CA THR A 134 5.70 -16.34 7.91
C THR A 134 4.20 -16.41 7.79
N LEU A 135 3.71 -16.86 6.63
CA LEU A 135 2.29 -17.09 6.38
C LEU A 135 1.94 -18.52 6.81
N VAL A 136 1.09 -18.64 7.81
CA VAL A 136 0.61 -19.93 8.35
C VAL A 136 -0.86 -20.20 8.03
N THR A 137 -1.55 -19.22 7.46
CA THR A 137 -2.95 -19.31 7.02
C THR A 137 -3.06 -18.98 5.54
N PRO A 138 -4.07 -19.53 4.83
CA PRO A 138 -4.34 -19.12 3.46
C PRO A 138 -4.62 -17.63 3.37
N LEU A 139 -3.95 -16.96 2.43
CA LEU A 139 -4.09 -15.53 2.18
C LEU A 139 -4.83 -15.31 0.87
N LYS A 140 -5.88 -14.49 0.87
CA LYS A 140 -6.44 -13.96 -0.38
C LYS A 140 -5.42 -13.00 -1.00
N LYS A 141 -4.74 -13.45 -2.06
CA LYS A 141 -3.66 -12.69 -2.70
C LYS A 141 -4.16 -11.30 -3.12
N PRO A 142 -3.52 -10.21 -2.66
CA PRO A 142 -3.81 -8.86 -3.16
C PRO A 142 -3.65 -8.79 -4.67
N TYR A 143 -4.41 -7.93 -5.32
CA TYR A 143 -4.31 -7.74 -6.77
C TYR A 143 -2.91 -7.28 -7.19
N PHE A 144 -2.33 -6.33 -6.46
CA PHE A 144 -0.93 -5.94 -6.61
C PHE A 144 -0.09 -6.73 -5.61
N SER A 145 0.24 -7.95 -5.99
CA SER A 145 1.12 -8.85 -5.26
C SER A 145 2.51 -8.88 -5.89
N SER A 146 3.51 -9.35 -5.17
CA SER A 146 4.83 -9.64 -5.73
C SER A 146 4.87 -11.04 -6.37
N PRO A 147 5.89 -11.35 -7.20
CA PRO A 147 6.07 -12.68 -7.79
C PRO A 147 5.98 -13.82 -6.78
N GLU A 148 6.69 -13.69 -5.67
CA GLU A 148 6.75 -14.69 -4.62
C GLU A 148 5.40 -14.90 -3.91
N ILE A 149 4.55 -13.86 -3.79
CA ILE A 149 3.18 -13.98 -3.27
C ILE A 149 2.28 -14.70 -4.30
N LEU A 150 2.42 -14.36 -5.58
CA LEU A 150 1.64 -14.98 -6.65
C LEU A 150 1.96 -16.47 -6.81
N GLN A 151 3.21 -16.85 -6.61
CA GLN A 151 3.68 -18.24 -6.72
C GLN A 151 3.41 -19.09 -5.47
N LEU A 152 2.85 -18.52 -4.39
CA LEU A 152 2.46 -19.29 -3.21
C LEU A 152 1.41 -20.34 -3.56
N THR A 153 1.75 -21.60 -3.29
CA THR A 153 0.86 -22.75 -3.47
C THR A 153 0.66 -23.56 -2.18
N LYS A 154 1.50 -23.34 -1.16
CA LYS A 154 1.50 -24.09 0.10
C LYS A 154 1.79 -23.18 1.28
N ILE A 155 1.33 -23.61 2.45
CA ILE A 155 1.64 -23.02 3.76
C ILE A 155 2.23 -24.11 4.67
N PRO A 156 3.10 -23.77 5.64
CA PRO A 156 3.61 -22.43 5.90
C PRO A 156 4.55 -21.95 4.78
N ALA A 157 4.54 -20.64 4.52
CA ALA A 157 5.42 -20.01 3.54
C ALA A 157 6.18 -18.83 4.16
N LYS A 158 7.41 -18.60 3.68
CA LYS A 158 8.24 -17.48 4.11
C LYS A 158 8.44 -16.51 2.96
N ILE A 159 8.25 -15.23 3.26
CA ILE A 159 8.26 -14.16 2.27
C ILE A 159 9.08 -13.00 2.82
N HIS A 160 10.01 -12.49 2.04
CA HIS A 160 10.88 -11.42 2.50
C HIS A 160 10.06 -10.12 2.69
N TYR A 161 10.34 -9.31 3.72
CA TYR A 161 9.54 -8.11 4.01
C TYR A 161 9.49 -7.09 2.84
N LYS A 162 10.60 -6.99 2.07
CA LYS A 162 10.71 -6.18 0.85
C LYS A 162 9.83 -6.64 -0.32
N SER A 163 9.03 -7.69 -0.15
CA SER A 163 8.06 -8.13 -1.15
C SER A 163 7.10 -7.01 -1.54
N CYS A 164 6.76 -6.17 -0.56
CA CYS A 164 5.90 -5.00 -0.73
C CYS A 164 6.42 -3.97 -1.73
N TYR A 165 7.74 -3.89 -1.97
CA TYR A 165 8.31 -2.90 -2.88
C TYR A 165 7.90 -3.16 -4.32
N TYR A 166 7.87 -4.45 -4.71
CA TYR A 166 7.35 -4.86 -6.01
C TYR A 166 5.86 -4.51 -6.11
N SER A 167 5.09 -4.85 -5.09
CA SER A 167 3.65 -4.56 -5.01
C SER A 167 3.34 -3.07 -5.14
N LEU A 168 4.12 -2.20 -4.49
CA LEU A 168 4.00 -0.74 -4.63
C LEU A 168 4.31 -0.28 -6.06
N ALA A 169 5.38 -0.80 -6.67
CA ALA A 169 5.71 -0.46 -8.05
C ALA A 169 4.63 -0.91 -9.04
N SER A 170 4.04 -2.09 -8.84
CA SER A 170 2.89 -2.60 -9.61
C SER A 170 1.68 -1.67 -9.49
N LEU A 171 1.38 -1.21 -8.27
CA LEU A 171 0.31 -0.25 -8.01
C LEU A 171 0.55 1.07 -8.75
N VAL A 172 1.77 1.61 -8.68
CA VAL A 172 2.17 2.86 -9.35
C VAL A 172 2.01 2.76 -10.87
N VAL A 173 2.49 1.67 -11.48
CA VAL A 173 2.33 1.42 -12.93
C VAL A 173 0.85 1.39 -13.31
N CYS A 174 0.02 0.69 -12.54
CA CYS A 174 -1.41 0.64 -12.80
C CYS A 174 -2.09 2.01 -12.68
N CYS A 175 -1.73 2.80 -11.66
CA CYS A 175 -2.33 4.11 -11.43
C CYS A 175 -1.94 5.15 -12.49
N PHE A 176 -0.68 5.16 -12.92
CA PHE A 176 -0.13 6.19 -13.80
C PHE A 176 -0.17 5.80 -15.28
N LEU A 177 0.26 4.57 -15.61
CA LEU A 177 0.34 4.09 -17.00
C LEU A 177 -0.93 3.35 -17.45
N GLN A 178 -1.84 3.02 -16.53
CA GLN A 178 -3.02 2.18 -16.79
C GLN A 178 -2.67 0.80 -17.37
N GLU A 179 -1.47 0.31 -17.03
CA GLU A 179 -0.94 -0.98 -17.47
C GLU A 179 -0.86 -1.94 -16.30
N TYR A 180 -0.93 -3.24 -16.61
CA TYR A 180 -0.78 -4.31 -15.62
C TYR A 180 0.54 -5.04 -15.83
N VAL A 181 1.30 -5.19 -14.75
CA VAL A 181 2.57 -5.95 -14.78
C VAL A 181 2.38 -7.46 -14.69
N PHE A 182 1.13 -7.92 -14.54
CA PHE A 182 0.75 -9.32 -14.51
C PHE A 182 -0.26 -9.63 -15.61
N LYS A 183 -0.13 -10.81 -16.23
CA LYS A 183 -1.14 -11.35 -17.15
C LYS A 183 -1.45 -12.79 -16.72
N GLY A 184 -2.67 -13.05 -16.25
CA GLY A 184 -3.07 -14.40 -15.82
C GLY A 184 -2.26 -14.98 -14.67
N ASN A 185 -1.86 -14.15 -13.69
CA ASN A 185 -0.95 -14.48 -12.58
C ASN A 185 0.51 -14.78 -12.99
N GLU A 186 0.86 -14.63 -14.26
CA GLU A 186 2.25 -14.69 -14.70
C GLU A 186 2.90 -13.31 -14.63
N VAL A 187 4.13 -13.31 -14.10
CA VAL A 187 4.98 -12.12 -14.03
C VAL A 187 5.51 -11.85 -15.43
N LYS A 188 5.30 -10.63 -15.92
CA LYS A 188 5.86 -10.20 -17.21
C LYS A 188 7.37 -10.37 -17.23
N LYS A 189 7.90 -10.81 -18.37
CA LYS A 189 9.35 -10.94 -18.58
C LYS A 189 9.99 -9.55 -18.61
N ASP A 190 11.29 -9.49 -18.35
CA ASP A 190 12.04 -8.22 -18.27
C ASP A 190 11.81 -7.31 -19.49
N HIS A 191 11.81 -7.86 -20.71
CA HIS A 191 11.58 -7.07 -21.93
C HIS A 191 10.16 -6.48 -22.02
N GLU A 192 9.15 -7.19 -21.53
CA GLU A 192 7.77 -6.68 -21.47
C GLU A 192 7.65 -5.57 -20.43
N LEU A 193 8.31 -5.75 -19.27
CA LEU A 193 8.36 -4.74 -18.23
C LEU A 193 9.07 -3.48 -18.74
N GLU A 194 10.18 -3.61 -19.46
CA GLU A 194 10.86 -2.48 -20.10
C GLU A 194 9.97 -1.76 -21.11
N THR A 195 9.17 -2.51 -21.86
CA THR A 195 8.22 -1.92 -22.82
C THR A 195 7.16 -1.07 -22.09
N ILE A 196 6.64 -1.57 -20.96
CA ILE A 196 5.69 -0.82 -20.12
C ILE A 196 6.35 0.44 -19.54
N LEU A 197 7.59 0.34 -19.07
CA LEU A 197 8.29 1.43 -18.41
C LEU A 197 8.91 2.45 -19.37
N LYS A 198 9.00 2.13 -20.67
CA LYS A 198 9.59 3.00 -21.71
C LYS A 198 9.08 4.45 -21.70
N PRO A 199 7.79 4.76 -21.48
CA PRO A 199 7.31 6.15 -21.39
C PRO A 199 7.94 6.96 -20.25
N LEU A 200 8.50 6.28 -19.24
CA LEU A 200 9.14 6.89 -18.08
C LEU A 200 10.66 6.99 -18.22
N PHE A 201 11.23 6.49 -19.32
CA PHE A 201 12.67 6.33 -19.47
C PHE A 201 13.44 7.61 -19.12
N ALA A 202 14.57 7.45 -18.44
CA ALA A 202 15.43 8.52 -17.92
C ALA A 202 14.81 9.44 -16.82
N THR A 203 13.63 9.12 -16.30
CA THR A 203 13.09 9.81 -15.10
C THR A 203 13.51 9.12 -13.80
N LYS A 204 13.45 9.85 -12.68
CA LYS A 204 13.66 9.26 -11.33
C LYS A 204 12.65 8.15 -11.01
N MET A 205 11.41 8.32 -11.49
CA MET A 205 10.35 7.32 -11.30
C MET A 205 10.67 6.01 -12.04
N TYR A 206 11.23 6.08 -13.24
CA TYR A 206 11.70 4.88 -13.94
C TYR A 206 12.75 4.10 -13.14
N TRP A 207 13.77 4.78 -12.62
CA TRP A 207 14.82 4.14 -11.82
C TRP A 207 14.31 3.62 -10.47
N PHE A 208 13.35 4.31 -9.86
CA PHE A 208 12.62 3.81 -8.69
C PHE A 208 11.91 2.48 -9.02
N LEU A 209 11.08 2.46 -10.06
CA LEU A 209 10.31 1.28 -10.46
C LEU A 209 11.22 0.09 -10.82
N LYS A 210 12.29 0.34 -11.59
CA LYS A 210 13.28 -0.70 -11.95
C LYS A 210 13.91 -1.37 -10.73
N ARG A 211 14.24 -0.60 -9.68
CA ARG A 211 14.82 -1.14 -8.42
C ARG A 211 13.80 -1.92 -7.59
N CYS A 212 12.53 -1.50 -7.61
CA CYS A 212 11.45 -2.22 -6.95
C CYS A 212 11.09 -3.54 -7.66
N PHE A 213 11.22 -3.60 -8.99
CA PHE A 213 10.90 -4.78 -9.79
C PHE A 213 12.00 -5.84 -9.89
N VAL A 214 13.13 -5.67 -9.20
CA VAL A 214 14.17 -6.71 -9.12
C VAL A 214 13.57 -8.03 -8.62
N LEU A 215 13.74 -9.13 -9.35
CA LEU A 215 13.09 -10.40 -9.03
C LEU A 215 13.43 -10.93 -7.63
N ASN A 216 14.72 -10.91 -7.25
CA ASN A 216 15.13 -11.30 -5.90
C ASN A 216 14.73 -10.20 -4.89
N PRO A 217 13.84 -10.47 -3.92
CA PRO A 217 13.34 -9.48 -2.98
C PRO A 217 14.43 -8.88 -2.08
N GLU A 218 15.52 -9.59 -1.79
CA GLU A 218 16.60 -9.10 -0.93
C GLU A 218 17.33 -7.91 -1.57
N ASN A 219 17.45 -7.95 -2.90
CA ASN A 219 18.11 -6.96 -3.73
C ASN A 219 17.22 -5.77 -4.08
N ARG A 220 15.91 -5.83 -3.77
CA ARG A 220 14.98 -4.71 -4.03
C ARG A 220 15.33 -3.51 -3.16
N GLN A 221 15.12 -2.33 -3.74
CA GLN A 221 15.36 -1.05 -3.08
C GLN A 221 14.22 -0.08 -3.37
N MET A 222 13.66 0.51 -2.31
CA MET A 222 12.69 1.59 -2.40
C MET A 222 13.42 2.93 -2.26
N LEU A 223 14.09 3.34 -3.35
CA LEU A 223 14.91 4.55 -3.39
C LEU A 223 14.48 5.42 -4.57
N PHE A 224 14.13 6.67 -4.28
CA PHE A 224 13.72 7.67 -5.27
C PHE A 224 14.82 8.73 -5.38
N ILE A 225 15.77 8.52 -6.28
CA ILE A 225 16.90 9.42 -6.55
C ILE A 225 17.04 9.67 -8.03
#